data_AF-A0A967ILL1-F1
#
_entry.id   AF-A0A967ILL1-F1
#
_cell.length_a   1.000
_cell.length_b   1.000
_cell.length_c   1.000
_cell.angle_alpha   90.00
_cell.angle_beta   90.00
_cell.angle_gamma   90.00
#
_symmetry.space_group_name_H-M   'P 1'
#
loop_
_entity.id
_entity.type
_entity.pdbx_description
1 polymer ?
#
loop_
_entity_poly.entity_id
_entity_poly.type
_entity_poly.pdbx_seq_one_letter_code
_entity_poly.pdbx_strand_id
1 'polypeptide(L)' 'VYEAVYCQRAHIENRIKELHYGLAIDRTSCTSFWANQLRVLLTAAAYVLMQELRLRAKRSGLATAQVTTLRV' A
#
# COMPACT_ATOMS: atom_id res chain seq x y z
N VAL A 1 3.64 -11.09 24.65
CA VAL A 1 4.85 -11.29 23.82
C VAL A 1 4.51 -11.85 22.44
N TYR A 2 3.77 -12.96 22.35
CA TYR A 2 3.31 -13.52 21.06
C TYR A 2 2.56 -12.50 20.20
N GLU A 3 1.55 -11.84 20.78
CA GLU A 3 0.72 -10.85 20.09
C GLU A 3 1.51 -9.63 19.61
N ALA A 4 2.46 -9.13 20.41
CA ALA A 4 3.26 -7.96 20.06
C ALA A 4 4.16 -8.19 18.84
N VAL A 5 4.75 -9.39 18.70
CA VAL A 5 5.64 -9.72 17.58
C VAL A 5 4.83 -10.21 16.37
N TYR A 6 3.82 -11.05 16.60
CA TYR A 6 3.07 -11.70 15.53
C TYR A 6 2.07 -10.74 14.86
N CYS A 7 1.38 -9.89 15.64
CA CYS A 7 0.45 -8.91 15.06
C CYS A 7 1.19 -7.83 14.27
N GLN A 8 2.35 -7.36 14.74
CA GLN A 8 3.15 -6.39 13.97
C GLN A 8 3.58 -6.96 12.61
N ARG A 9 4.00 -8.22 12.57
CA ARG A 9 4.33 -8.91 11.32
C ARG A 9 3.11 -9.00 10.39
N ALA A 10 1.95 -9.37 10.92
CA ALA A 10 0.71 -9.42 10.15
C ALA A 10 0.31 -8.04 9.60
N HIS A 11 0.52 -6.97 10.36
CA HIS A 11 0.28 -5.60 9.87
C HIS A 11 1.18 -5.27 8.67
N ILE A 12 2.48 -5.58 8.75
CA ILE A 12 3.43 -5.37 7.65
C ILE A 12 3.04 -6.20 6.42
N GLU A 13 2.70 -7.48 6.62
CA GLU A 13 2.25 -8.35 5.52
C GLU A 13 1.00 -7.79 4.83
N ASN A 14 0.05 -7.26 5.61
CA ASN A 14 -1.12 -6.58 5.05
C ASN A 14 -0.75 -5.33 4.26
N ARG A 15 0.26 -4.55 4.68
CA ARG A 15 0.76 -3.40 3.89
C ARG A 15 1.38 -3.87 2.55
N ILE A 16 2.14 -4.95 2.57
CA ILE A 16 2.72 -5.54 1.34
C ILE A 16 1.61 -6.04 0.40
N LYS A 17 0.59 -6.71 0.95
CA LYS A 17 -0.59 -7.16 0.18
C LYS A 17 -1.36 -6.01 -0.45
N GLU A 18 -1.49 -4.87 0.23
CA GLU A 18 -2.07 -3.66 -0.37
C GLU A 18 -1.24 -3.14 -1.56
N LEU A 19 0.08 -3.19 -1.46
CA LEU A 19 0.95 -2.73 -2.55
C LEU A 19 0.83 -3.63 -3.79
N HIS A 20 0.78 -4.95 -3.57
CA HIS A 20 0.65 -5.96 -4.63
C HIS A 20 -0.77 -6.01 -5.21
N TYR A 21 -1.78 -6.33 -4.40
CA TYR A 21 -3.14 -6.55 -4.89
C TYR A 21 -3.95 -5.27 -4.98
N GLY A 22 -3.68 -4.31 -4.07
CA GLY A 22 -4.34 -3.03 -4.08
C GLY A 22 -3.82 -2.14 -5.21
N LEU A 23 -2.51 -2.05 -5.42
CA LEU A 23 -1.91 -1.10 -6.39
C LEU A 23 -1.15 -1.74 -7.56
N ALA A 24 -1.08 -3.07 -7.64
CA ALA A 24 -0.41 -3.80 -8.72
C ALA A 24 1.03 -3.33 -8.97
N ILE A 25 1.82 -3.16 -7.91
CA ILE A 25 3.20 -2.66 -8.01
C ILE A 25 4.11 -3.59 -8.84
N ASP A 26 3.84 -4.88 -8.80
CA ASP A 26 4.57 -5.96 -9.47
C ASP A 26 4.26 -6.11 -10.96
N ARG A 27 3.21 -5.45 -11.46
CA ARG A 27 2.86 -5.53 -12.88
C ARG A 27 3.98 -4.98 -13.78
N THR A 28 4.28 -5.68 -14.87
CA THR A 28 5.25 -5.21 -15.87
C THR A 28 4.59 -5.32 -17.23
N SER A 29 4.09 -4.19 -17.74
CA SER A 29 3.31 -4.17 -19.00
C SER A 29 4.11 -3.65 -20.19
N CYS A 30 5.27 -3.05 -19.96
CA CYS A 30 6.16 -2.58 -21.02
C CYS A 30 7.36 -3.53 -21.16
N THR A 31 7.97 -3.56 -22.34
CA THR A 31 9.23 -4.29 -22.59
C THR A 31 10.46 -3.53 -22.06
N SER A 32 10.37 -2.20 -21.90
CA SER A 32 11.44 -1.36 -21.37
C SER A 32 11.52 -1.44 -19.84
N PHE A 33 12.71 -1.78 -19.34
CA PHE A 33 13.01 -1.80 -17.91
C PHE A 33 12.71 -0.45 -17.24
N TRP A 34 13.19 0.65 -17.82
CA TRP A 34 13.02 1.99 -17.26
C TRP A 34 11.56 2.42 -17.18
N ALA A 35 10.73 2.05 -18.16
CA ALA A 35 9.31 2.33 -18.12
C ALA A 35 8.63 1.61 -16.94
N ASN A 36 8.97 0.34 -16.72
CA ASN A 36 8.45 -0.42 -15.58
C ASN A 36 9.00 0.11 -14.24
N GLN A 37 10.27 0.53 -14.19
CA GLN A 37 10.86 1.13 -12.98
C GLN A 37 10.18 2.44 -12.60
N LEU A 38 9.90 3.32 -13.57
CA LEU A 38 9.14 4.54 -13.34
C LEU A 38 7.74 4.21 -12.81
N ARG A 39 7.07 3.20 -13.38
CA ARG A 39 5.76 2.72 -12.91
C ARG A 39 5.82 2.29 -11.45
N VAL A 40 6.82 1.51 -11.05
CA VAL A 40 7.04 1.08 -9.65
C VAL A 40 7.21 2.29 -8.72
N LEU A 41 8.00 3.29 -9.12
CA LEU A 41 8.22 4.49 -8.31
C LEU A 41 6.93 5.31 -8.13
N LEU A 42 6.16 5.49 -9.21
CA LEU A 42 4.88 6.18 -9.15
C LEU A 42 3.87 5.42 -8.27
N THR A 43 3.81 4.10 -8.38
CA THR A 43 2.97 3.27 -7.51
C THR A 43 3.37 3.37 -6.04
N ALA A 44 4.67 3.38 -5.73
CA ALA A 44 5.16 3.56 -4.38
C ALA A 44 4.83 4.96 -3.83
N ALA A 45 4.98 6.02 -4.64
CA ALA A 45 4.61 7.38 -4.24
C ALA A 45 3.09 7.51 -3.97
N ALA A 46 2.26 6.93 -4.83
CA ALA A 46 0.80 6.88 -4.61
C ALA A 46 0.44 6.14 -3.31
N TYR A 47 1.13 5.04 -3.00
CA TYR A 47 0.92 4.33 -1.74
C TYR A 47 1.24 5.18 -0.52
N VAL A 48 2.36 5.92 -0.54
CA VAL A 48 2.73 6.84 0.55
C VAL A 48 1.64 7.91 0.73
N LEU A 49 1.13 8.49 -0.36
CA LEU A 49 0.03 9.46 -0.30
C LEU A 49 -1.23 8.87 0.34
N MET A 50 -1.59 7.63 0.02
CA MET A 50 -2.74 6.95 0.63
C MET A 50 -2.52 6.64 2.11
N GLN A 51 -1.28 6.33 2.54
CA GLN A 51 -0.97 6.20 3.96
C GLN A 51 -1.11 7.55 4.69
N GLU A 52 -0.65 8.64 4.10
CA GLU A 52 -0.85 9.99 4.65
C GLU A 52 -2.34 10.35 4.75
N LEU A 53 -3.13 10.04 3.72
CA LEU A 53 -4.59 10.22 3.75
C LEU A 53 -5.20 9.47 4.93
N ARG A 54 -4.81 8.21 5.14
CA ARG A 54 -5.29 7.38 6.25
C ARG A 54 -4.94 7.96 7.62
N LEU A 55 -3.72 8.49 7.76
CA LEU A 55 -3.28 9.16 8.99
C LEU A 55 -4.10 10.42 9.27
N ARG A 56 -4.41 11.22 8.24
CA ARG A 56 -5.26 12.41 8.37
C ARG A 56 -6.72 12.05 8.63
N ALA A 57 -7.19 10.93 8.10
CA ALA A 57 -8.53 10.38 8.32
C ALA A 57 -8.69 9.68 9.69
N LYS A 58 -7.74 9.82 10.61
CA LYS A 58 -7.79 9.17 11.93
C LYS A 58 -9.03 9.52 12.77
N ARG A 59 -9.65 10.67 12.51
CA ARG A 59 -10.90 11.11 13.17
C ARG A 59 -12.18 10.63 12.48
N SER A 60 -12.07 9.92 11.36
CA SER A 60 -13.18 9.28 10.67
C SER A 60 -13.05 7.75 10.75
N GLY A 61 -14.10 7.04 10.33
CA GLY A 61 -14.08 5.56 10.27
C GLY A 61 -13.05 4.98 9.27
N LEU A 62 -12.30 5.82 8.56
CA LEU A 62 -11.32 5.42 7.56
C LEU A 62 -9.90 5.27 8.12
N ALA A 63 -9.69 5.49 9.42
CA ALA A 63 -8.39 5.34 10.08
C ALA A 63 -7.74 3.96 9.86
N THR A 64 -8.57 2.93 9.74
CA THR A 64 -8.16 1.53 9.53
C THR A 64 -8.46 1.01 8.13
N ALA A 65 -8.91 1.88 7.22
CA ALA A 65 -9.26 1.50 5.86
C ALA A 65 -8.03 1.03 5.09
N GLN A 66 -8.25 0.04 4.22
CA GLN A 66 -7.23 -0.43 3.29
C GLN A 66 -7.18 0.46 2.05
N VAL A 67 -6.06 0.44 1.34
CA VAL A 67 -5.87 1.20 0.10
C VAL A 67 -6.97 0.96 -0.94
N THR A 68 -7.45 -0.28 -1.05
CA THR A 68 -8.56 -0.64 -1.96
C THR A 68 -9.85 0.11 -1.60
N THR A 69 -10.14 0.28 -0.31
CA THR A 69 -11.28 1.05 0.19
C THR A 69 -11.10 2.55 0.00
N LEU A 70 -9.85 3.06 0.11
CA LEU A 70 -9.54 4.48 -0.08
C LEU A 70 -9.58 4.93 -1.55
N ARG A 71 -9.53 3.99 -2.50
CA ARG A 71 -9.49 4.25 -3.95
C ARG A 71 -10.86 4.16 -4.63
N VAL A 72 -11.94 3.91 -3.88
CA VAL A 72 -13.31 3.82 -4.43
C VAL A 72 -13.73 5.13 -5.08
#